data_AF-A0A7Y5E6T6-F1
#
_entry.id   AF-A0A7Y5E6T6-F1
#
_cell.length_a   1.000
_cell.length_b   1.000
_cell.length_c   1.000
_cell.angle_alpha   90.00
_cell.angle_beta   90.00
_cell.angle_gamma   90.00
#
_symmetry.space_group_name_H-M   'P 1'
#
loop_
_entity.id
_entity.type
_entity.pdbx_description
1 polymer ?
#
loop_
_entity_poly.entity_id
_entity_poly.type
_entity_poly.pdbx_seq_one_letter_code
_entity_poly.pdbx_strand_id
1 'polypeptide(L)'
;MKKFVITLVGIGIVLAAGNVVLSIASPAWSTPVWPWLLVFFIVSNTVLYWLFNKAQQKKLSSFANYFMIATFTKLLLYLAVILIYVWFNRSGAVAFILTFFVYYVVFTAFEVLSVSKQKH
;
A
#
# COMPACT_ATOMS: atom_id res chain seq x y z
N MET A 1 -10.58 2.38 -14.18
CA MET A 1 -9.55 3.35 -13.71
C MET A 1 -10.13 4.40 -12.74
N LYS A 2 -11.01 5.32 -13.15
CA LYS A 2 -11.49 6.41 -12.26
C LYS A 2 -12.11 5.95 -10.94
N LYS A 3 -13.02 4.96 -10.98
CA LYS A 3 -13.69 4.43 -9.77
C LYS A 3 -12.70 3.78 -8.77
N PHE A 4 -11.69 3.06 -9.28
CA PHE A 4 -10.64 2.44 -8.45
C PHE A 4 -9.81 3.49 -7.73
N VAL A 5 -9.32 4.50 -8.46
CA VAL A 5 -8.50 5.57 -7.88
C VAL A 5 -9.30 6.38 -6.85
N ILE A 6 -10.58 6.68 -7.12
CA ILE A 6 -11.44 7.38 -6.16
C ILE A 6 -11.63 6.59 -4.86
N THR A 7 -11.89 5.28 -4.95
CA THR A 7 -12.01 4.44 -3.75
C THR A 7 -10.68 4.34 -3.00
N LEU A 8 -9.56 4.23 -3.72
CA LEU A 8 -8.22 4.15 -3.14
C LEU A 8 -7.82 5.46 -2.42
N VAL A 9 -8.13 6.60 -3.03
CA VAL A 9 -7.96 7.93 -2.40
C VAL A 9 -8.89 8.08 -1.21
N GLY A 10 -10.14 7.60 -1.29
CA GLY A 10 -11.09 7.61 -0.16
C GLY A 10 -10.57 6.82 1.05
N ILE A 11 -10.05 5.61 0.82
CA ILE A 11 -9.38 4.80 1.86
C ILE A 11 -8.17 5.57 2.42
N GLY A 12 -7.39 6.21 1.54
CA GLY A 12 -6.26 7.02 1.97
C GLY A 12 -6.65 8.21 2.86
N ILE A 13 -7.75 8.89 2.57
CA ILE A 13 -8.28 9.98 3.40
C ILE A 13 -8.70 9.47 4.78
N VAL A 14 -9.37 8.31 4.86
CA VAL A 14 -9.78 7.70 6.14
C VAL A 14 -8.55 7.35 6.99
N LEU A 15 -7.53 6.75 6.37
CA LEU A 15 -6.27 6.41 7.05
C LEU A 15 -5.50 7.67 7.48
N ALA A 16 -5.52 8.73 6.68
CA ALA A 16 -4.92 10.03 7.03
C ALA A 16 -5.62 10.64 8.25
N ALA A 17 -6.96 10.69 8.25
CA ALA A 17 -7.74 11.18 9.39
C ALA A 17 -7.45 10.38 10.66
N GLY A 18 -7.38 9.04 10.56
CA GLY A 18 -7.01 8.17 11.68
C GLY A 18 -5.62 8.47 12.24
N ASN A 19 -4.62 8.68 11.38
CA ASN A 19 -3.26 9.03 11.82
C ASN A 19 -3.17 10.42 12.44
N VAL A 20 -3.95 11.39 11.95
CA VAL A 20 -4.04 12.72 12.58
C VAL A 20 -4.61 12.60 13.98
N VAL A 21 -5.73 11.88 14.17
CA VAL A 21 -6.30 11.64 15.51
C VAL A 21 -5.30 10.93 16.42
N LEU A 22 -4.62 9.91 15.91
CA LEU A 22 -3.60 9.17 16.66
C LEU A 22 -2.41 10.06 17.07
N SER A 23 -1.99 10.98 16.20
CA SER A 23 -0.88 11.90 16.48
C SER A 23 -1.19 12.88 17.60
N ILE A 24 -2.46 13.25 17.76
CA ILE A 24 -2.93 14.16 18.82
C ILE A 24 -3.14 13.39 20.13
N ALA A 25 -3.72 12.19 20.06
CA ALA A 25 -4.06 11.40 21.24
C ALA A 25 -2.86 10.62 21.82
N SER A 26 -1.92 10.18 20.99
CA SER A 26 -0.78 9.34 21.40
C SER A 26 0.42 9.53 20.47
N PRO A 27 1.21 10.59 20.67
CA PRO A 27 2.37 10.91 19.83
C PRO A 27 3.40 9.77 19.75
N ALA A 28 3.53 8.97 20.81
CA ALA A 28 4.46 7.84 20.87
C ALA A 28 4.16 6.72 19.87
N TRP A 29 2.92 6.61 19.38
CA TRP A 29 2.51 5.62 18.39
C TRP A 29 2.33 6.21 16.99
N SER A 30 2.62 7.49 16.80
CA SER A 30 2.56 8.15 15.49
C SER A 30 3.97 8.27 14.90
N THR A 31 4.11 7.95 13.61
CA THR A 31 5.36 8.20 12.88
C THR A 31 5.25 9.49 12.10
N PRO A 32 6.19 10.46 12.21
CA PRO A 32 6.14 11.71 11.43
C PRO A 32 6.11 11.48 9.91
N VAL A 33 6.53 10.29 9.47
CA VAL A 33 6.65 9.89 8.06
C VAL A 33 5.35 9.26 7.53
N TRP A 34 4.28 9.21 8.33
CA TRP A 34 2.99 8.66 7.94
C TRP A 34 2.41 9.25 6.63
N PRO A 35 2.55 10.55 6.29
CA PRO A 35 2.02 11.08 5.04
C PRO A 35 2.76 10.53 3.81
N TRP A 36 4.09 10.44 3.92
CA TRP A 36 4.95 9.93 2.84
C TRP A 36 4.70 8.45 2.58
N LEU A 37 4.47 7.65 3.63
CA LEU A 37 4.04 6.26 3.50
C LEU A 37 2.72 6.16 2.74
N LEU A 38 1.75 7.02 3.07
CA LEU A 38 0.44 7.02 2.45
C LEU A 38 0.52 7.29 0.94
N VAL A 39 1.29 8.31 0.55
CA VAL A 39 1.57 8.63 -0.86
C VAL A 39 2.25 7.44 -1.55
N PHE A 40 3.26 6.85 -0.91
CA PHE A 40 3.98 5.70 -1.44
C PHE A 40 3.04 4.50 -1.69
N PHE A 41 2.14 4.19 -0.76
CA PHE A 41 1.15 3.13 -0.95
C PHE A 41 0.16 3.45 -2.08
N ILE A 42 -0.32 4.68 -2.19
CA ILE A 42 -1.24 5.11 -3.27
C ILE A 42 -0.57 4.97 -4.64
N VAL A 43 0.66 5.46 -4.79
CA VAL A 43 1.42 5.39 -6.03
C VAL A 43 1.71 3.93 -6.40
N SER A 44 2.23 3.15 -5.46
CA SER A 44 2.56 1.73 -5.68
C SER A 44 1.34 0.92 -6.15
N ASN A 45 0.19 1.07 -5.49
CA ASN A 45 -1.03 0.36 -5.88
C ASN A 45 -1.61 0.85 -7.21
N THR A 46 -1.48 2.15 -7.53
CA THR A 46 -1.93 2.69 -8.82
C THR A 46 -1.08 2.14 -9.98
N VAL A 47 0.24 2.05 -9.80
CA VAL A 47 1.16 1.47 -10.78
C VAL A 47 0.86 0.00 -10.99
N LEU A 48 0.64 -0.77 -9.91
CA LEU A 48 0.27 -2.18 -9.98
C LEU A 48 -1.05 -2.39 -10.72
N TYR A 49 -2.08 -1.61 -10.38
CA TYR A 49 -3.36 -1.67 -11.07
C TYR A 49 -3.22 -1.39 -12.57
N TRP A 50 -2.41 -0.41 -12.96
CA TRP A 50 -2.13 -0.13 -14.38
C TRP A 50 -1.41 -1.29 -15.07
N LEU A 51 -0.41 -1.88 -14.41
CA LEU A 51 0.33 -3.03 -14.90
C LEU A 51 -0.58 -4.25 -15.09
N PHE A 52 -1.48 -4.52 -14.13
CA PHE A 52 -2.46 -5.60 -14.20
C PHE A 52 -3.47 -5.40 -15.33
N ASN A 53 -3.99 -4.19 -15.49
CA ASN A 53 -4.91 -3.88 -16.58
C ASN A 53 -4.27 -4.08 -17.97
N LYS A 54 -2.97 -3.77 -18.10
CA LYS A 54 -2.21 -4.01 -19.33
C LYS A 54 -1.90 -5.50 -19.56
N ALA A 55 -1.64 -6.25 -18.50
CA ALA A 55 -1.36 -7.70 -18.58
C ALA A 55 -2.60 -8.52 -18.95
N GLN A 56 -3.81 -8.12 -18.51
CA GLN A 56 -5.06 -8.81 -18.85
C GLN A 56 -5.35 -8.82 -20.36
N GLN A 57 -4.88 -7.82 -21.12
CA GLN A 57 -5.10 -7.74 -22.57
C GLN A 57 -4.28 -8.77 -23.38
N LYS A 58 -3.24 -9.38 -22.80
CA LYS A 58 -2.29 -10.21 -23.56
C LYS A 58 -2.55 -11.73 -23.50
N LYS A 59 -3.01 -12.30 -22.38
CA LYS A 59 -3.47 -13.70 -22.18
C LYS A 59 -3.68 -14.00 -20.68
N LEU A 60 -4.73 -14.74 -20.33
CA LEU A 60 -5.09 -15.06 -18.94
C LEU A 60 -4.00 -15.87 -18.18
N SER A 61 -3.28 -16.76 -18.86
CA SER A 61 -2.17 -17.53 -18.24
C SER A 61 -0.95 -16.67 -17.92
N SER A 62 -0.71 -15.62 -18.70
CA SER A 62 0.37 -14.66 -18.45
C SER A 62 0.03 -13.74 -17.27
N PHE A 63 -1.26 -13.41 -17.09
CA PHE A 63 -1.74 -12.55 -16.00
C PHE A 63 -1.38 -13.09 -14.62
N ALA A 64 -1.59 -14.39 -14.36
CA ALA A 64 -1.27 -14.99 -13.06
C ALA A 64 0.23 -14.89 -12.73
N ASN A 65 1.10 -15.15 -13.71
CA ASN A 65 2.54 -15.07 -13.52
C ASN A 65 3.00 -13.62 -13.31
N TYR A 66 2.45 -12.66 -14.06
CA TYR A 66 2.68 -11.22 -13.85
C TYR A 66 2.20 -10.75 -12.47
N PHE A 67 1.02 -11.19 -12.05
CA PHE A 67 0.46 -10.87 -10.73
C PHE A 67 1.38 -11.35 -9.61
N MET A 68 1.84 -12.60 -9.69
CA MET A 68 2.73 -13.19 -8.69
C MET A 68 4.07 -12.47 -8.61
N ILE A 69 4.72 -12.21 -9.75
CA ILE A 69 6.01 -11.49 -9.80
C ILE A 69 5.83 -10.07 -9.23
N ALA A 70 4.81 -9.34 -9.68
CA ALA A 70 4.60 -7.96 -9.24
C ALA A 70 4.30 -7.87 -7.74
N THR A 71 3.52 -8.81 -7.20
CA THR A 71 3.22 -8.89 -5.75
C THR A 71 4.47 -9.25 -4.95
N PHE A 72 5.29 -10.18 -5.44
CA PHE A 72 6.55 -10.56 -4.80
C PHE A 72 7.56 -9.40 -4.79
N THR A 73 7.73 -8.71 -5.92
CA THR A 73 8.58 -7.51 -6.01
C THR A 73 8.10 -6.40 -5.08
N LYS A 74 6.78 -6.17 -4.99
CA LYS A 74 6.19 -5.22 -4.04
C LYS A 74 6.56 -5.57 -2.60
N LEU A 75 6.49 -6.84 -2.24
CA LEU A 75 6.81 -7.32 -0.89
C LEU A 75 8.29 -7.10 -0.53
N LEU A 76 9.20 -7.40 -1.46
CA LEU A 76 10.63 -7.12 -1.31
C LEU A 76 10.91 -5.63 -1.17
N LEU A 77 10.24 -4.80 -1.98
CA LEU A 77 10.38 -3.35 -1.94
C LEU A 77 9.90 -2.79 -0.59
N TYR A 78 8.79 -3.30 -0.08
CA TYR A 78 8.25 -2.92 1.23
C TYR A 78 9.20 -3.32 2.37
N LEU A 79 9.78 -4.52 2.31
CA LEU A 79 10.79 -4.94 3.27
C LEU A 79 12.01 -4.02 3.25
N ALA A 80 12.52 -3.67 2.07
CA ALA A 80 13.64 -2.76 1.93
C ALA A 80 13.35 -1.37 2.54
N VAL A 81 12.16 -0.80 2.28
CA VAL A 81 11.73 0.47 2.86
C VAL A 81 11.70 0.42 4.38
N ILE A 82 11.18 -0.67 4.97
CA ILE A 82 11.16 -0.85 6.42
C ILE A 82 12.58 -0.92 6.97
N LEU A 83 13.45 -1.75 6.40
CA LEU A 83 14.83 -1.91 6.89
C LEU A 83 15.61 -0.60 6.81
N ILE A 84 15.49 0.14 5.71
CA ILE A 84 16.12 1.45 5.54
C ILE A 84 15.64 2.40 6.64
N TYR A 85 14.34 2.53 6.86
CA TYR A 85 13.81 3.44 7.88
C TYR A 85 14.27 3.08 9.30
N VAL A 86 14.18 1.79 9.67
CA VAL A 86 14.58 1.31 11.00
C VAL A 86 16.08 1.49 11.23
N TRP A 87 16.90 1.36 10.18
CA TRP A 87 18.34 1.61 10.26
C TRP A 87 18.66 3.06 10.65
N PHE A 88 17.97 4.03 10.05
CA PHE A 88 18.19 5.46 10.33
C PHE A 88 17.46 5.96 11.58
N ASN A 89 16.31 5.38 11.94
CA ASN A 89 15.46 5.88 13.01
C ASN A 89 14.92 4.76 13.92
N ARG A 90 15.80 4.22 14.78
CA ARG A 90 15.46 3.12 15.70
C ARG A 90 14.41 3.49 16.76
N SER A 91 14.41 4.73 17.23
CA SER A 91 13.50 5.18 18.32
C SER A 91 12.03 5.17 17.92
N GLY A 92 11.72 5.45 16.64
CA GLY A 92 10.37 5.41 16.08
C GLY A 92 10.04 4.14 15.27
N ALA A 93 10.91 3.12 15.33
CA ALA A 93 10.81 1.93 14.47
C ALA A 93 9.48 1.18 14.66
N VAL A 94 9.06 0.97 15.91
CA VAL A 94 7.83 0.22 16.22
C VAL A 94 6.59 0.92 15.69
N ALA A 95 6.47 2.24 15.94
CA ALA A 95 5.35 3.04 15.43
C ALA A 95 5.31 3.02 13.90
N PHE A 96 6.46 3.17 13.24
CA PHE A 96 6.55 3.10 11.79
C PHE A 96 6.14 1.73 11.23
N ILE A 97 6.65 0.64 11.81
CA ILE A 97 6.33 -0.72 11.36
C ILE A 97 4.83 -0.98 11.52
N LEU A 98 4.21 -0.56 12.63
CA LEU A 98 2.78 -0.71 12.85
C LEU A 98 1.96 0.09 11.84
N THR A 99 2.27 1.37 11.62
CA THR A 99 1.58 2.20 10.60
C THR A 99 1.74 1.57 9.21
N PHE A 100 2.95 1.13 8.86
CA PHE A 100 3.24 0.46 7.60
C PHE A 100 2.43 -0.82 7.45
N PHE A 101 2.35 -1.63 8.50
CA PHE A 101 1.62 -2.89 8.50
C PHE A 101 0.10 -2.67 8.30
N VAL A 102 -0.48 -1.70 9.01
CA VAL A 102 -1.90 -1.35 8.83
C VAL A 102 -2.18 -0.92 7.40
N TYR A 103 -1.34 -0.04 6.84
CA TYR A 103 -1.47 0.39 5.45
C TYR A 103 -1.33 -0.78 4.50
N TYR A 104 -0.33 -1.63 4.70
CA TYR A 104 -0.10 -2.82 3.91
C TYR A 104 -1.33 -3.72 3.85
N VAL A 105 -1.92 -4.06 5.00
CA VAL A 105 -3.08 -4.95 5.07
C VAL A 105 -4.27 -4.31 4.34
N VAL A 106 -4.57 -3.04 4.62
CA VAL A 106 -5.73 -2.34 4.04
C VAL A 106 -5.60 -2.21 2.51
N PHE A 107 -4.45 -1.72 2.02
CA PHE A 107 -4.25 -1.53 0.59
C PHE A 107 -4.14 -2.86 -0.16
N THR A 108 -3.48 -3.87 0.41
CA THR A 108 -3.35 -5.20 -0.23
C THR A 108 -4.70 -5.92 -0.28
N ALA A 109 -5.49 -5.87 0.79
CA ALA A 109 -6.84 -6.44 0.78
C ALA A 109 -7.71 -5.78 -0.31
N PHE A 110 -7.66 -4.46 -0.41
CA PHE A 110 -8.36 -3.72 -1.46
C PHE A 110 -7.88 -4.11 -2.87
N GLU A 111 -6.57 -4.21 -3.08
CA GLU A 111 -5.96 -4.63 -4.35
C GLU A 111 -6.45 -6.03 -4.76
N VAL A 112 -6.36 -7.02 -3.88
CA VAL A 112 -6.79 -8.40 -4.16
C VAL A 112 -8.30 -8.46 -4.47
N LEU A 113 -9.13 -7.76 -3.70
CA LEU A 113 -10.57 -7.69 -3.94
C LEU A 113 -10.91 -7.02 -5.28
N SER A 114 -10.16 -5.97 -5.65
CA SER A 114 -10.36 -5.26 -6.90
C SER A 114 -9.99 -6.10 -8.12
N VAL A 115 -8.90 -6.86 -8.04
CA VAL A 115 -8.45 -7.78 -9.09
C VAL A 115 -9.44 -8.95 -9.23
N SER A 116 -9.93 -9.49 -8.11
CA SER A 116 -10.91 -10.58 -8.11
C SER A 116 -12.25 -10.16 -8.72
N LYS A 117 -12.76 -8.96 -8.38
CA LYS A 117 -14.00 -8.42 -8.98
C LYS A 117 -13.89 -8.12 -10.48
N GLN A 118 -12.68 -7.95 -11.02
CA GLN A 118 -12.48 -7.69 -12.45
C GLN A 118 -12.59 -8.97 -13.31
N LYS A 119 -12.79 -10.13 -12.67
CA LYS A 119 -12.85 -11.45 -13.32
C LYS A 119 -14.26 -11.90 -13.73
N HIS A 120 -15.27 -11.03 -13.66
CA HIS A 120 -16.65 -11.31 -14.10
C HIS A 120 -17.11 -10.33 -15.18
#